data_AF-A0A0Q9M6M8-F1
#
_entry.id   AF-A0A0Q9M6M8-F1
#
_cell.length_a   1.000
_cell.length_b   1.000
_cell.length_c   1.000
_cell.angle_alpha   90.00
_cell.angle_beta   90.00
_cell.angle_gamma   90.00
#
_symmetry.space_group_name_H-M   'P 1'
#
loop_
_entity.id
_entity.type
_entity.pdbx_description
1 polymer ?
#
loop_
_entity_poly.entity_id
_entity_poly.type
_entity_poly.pdbx_seq_one_letter_code
_entity_poly.pdbx_strand_id
1 'polypeptide(L)' 'MNDPSACQPISGDDANTILARLLESLEAVLQNTREDSTGRPLFTVEAVLTGRLRAALPGVRFSPEDIRGWAAQISS' A
#
# COMPACT_ATOMS: atom_id res chain seq x y z
N MET A 1 8.18 25.99 -33.67
CA MET A 1 8.93 25.18 -32.69
C MET A 1 7.90 24.48 -31.82
N ASN A 2 7.58 23.22 -32.14
CA ASN A 2 6.73 22.39 -31.29
C ASN A 2 7.66 21.60 -30.38
N ASP A 3 7.45 21.72 -29.07
CA ASP A 3 8.13 20.98 -28.02
C ASP A 3 7.55 19.55 -28.00
N PRO A 4 8.31 18.50 -28.35
CA PRO A 4 7.84 17.16 -28.17
C PRO A 4 8.03 16.83 -26.69
N SER A 5 6.97 17.01 -25.90
CA SER A 5 6.81 16.37 -24.59
C SER A 5 7.05 14.87 -24.77
N ALA A 6 8.30 14.48 -24.61
CA ALA A 6 8.74 13.11 -24.73
C ALA A 6 8.12 12.38 -23.54
N CYS A 7 7.16 11.50 -23.83
CA CYS A 7 6.90 10.34 -23.00
C CYS A 7 8.21 9.55 -22.93
N GLN A 8 9.14 9.94 -22.06
CA GLN A 8 10.36 9.20 -21.89
C GLN A 8 9.99 7.82 -21.32
N PRO A 9 10.51 6.73 -21.91
CA PRO A 9 10.29 5.41 -21.34
C PRO A 9 10.93 5.39 -19.96
N ILE A 10 10.17 4.99 -18.94
CA ILE A 10 10.73 4.67 -17.63
C ILE A 10 11.82 3.62 -17.85
N SER A 11 13.05 3.90 -17.43
CA SER A 11 14.09 2.88 -17.52
C SER A 11 13.75 1.76 -16.53
N GLY A 12 14.19 0.53 -16.80
CA GLY A 12 13.93 -0.60 -15.89
C GLY A 12 14.42 -0.36 -14.46
N ASP A 13 15.47 0.46 -14.30
CA ASP A 13 16.02 0.90 -13.02
C ASP A 13 15.06 1.85 -12.25
N ASP A 14 14.39 2.76 -12.97
CA ASP A 14 13.37 3.65 -12.40
C ASP A 14 12.15 2.85 -11.94
N ALA A 15 11.71 1.89 -12.76
CA ALA A 15 10.57 1.03 -12.44
C ALA A 15 10.84 0.18 -11.18
N ASN A 16 12.04 -0.39 -11.06
CA ASN A 16 12.44 -1.17 -9.89
C ASN A 16 12.52 -0.29 -8.64
N THR A 17 13.03 0.94 -8.77
CA THR A 17 13.08 1.92 -7.67
C THR A 17 11.68 2.32 -7.20
N ILE A 18 10.75 2.56 -8.13
CA ILE A 18 9.36 2.86 -7.80
C ILE A 18 8.71 1.68 -7.08
N LEU A 19 8.89 0.46 -7.60
CA LEU A 19 8.35 -0.75 -6.99
C LEU A 19 8.88 -0.95 -5.57
N ALA A 20 10.19 -0.76 -5.35
CA ALA A 20 10.80 -0.86 -4.02
C ALA A 20 10.18 0.14 -3.03
N ARG A 21 9.95 1.39 -3.46
CA ARG A 21 9.29 2.41 -2.61
C ARG A 21 7.84 2.07 -2.29
N LEU A 22 7.10 1.53 -3.27
CA LEU A 22 5.72 1.09 -3.05
C LEU A 22 5.66 -0.09 -2.07
N LEU A 23 6.61 -1.02 -2.16
CA LEU A 23 6.73 -2.15 -1.24
C LEU A 23 7.05 -1.67 0.17
N GLU A 24 8.05 -0.79 0.34
CA GLU A 24 8.42 -0.21 1.63
C GLU A 24 7.23 0.51 2.28
N SER A 25 6.46 1.27 1.48
CA SER A 25 5.26 1.97 1.96
C SER A 25 4.16 1.00 2.41
N LEU A 26 3.97 -0.12 1.69
CA LEU A 26 3.03 -1.17 2.08
C LEU A 26 3.45 -1.83 3.39
N GLU A 27 4.73 -2.20 3.51
CA GLU A 27 5.28 -2.83 4.72
C GLU A 27 5.14 -1.91 5.94
N ALA A 28 5.44 -0.62 5.78
CA ALA A 28 5.26 0.37 6.84
C ALA A 28 3.80 0.48 7.28
N VAL A 29 2.84 0.49 6.34
CA VAL A 29 1.41 0.52 6.68
C VAL A 29 1.00 -0.73 7.46
N LEU A 30 1.44 -1.92 7.02
CA LEU A 30 1.11 -3.18 7.69
C LEU A 30 1.68 -3.23 9.11
N GLN A 31 2.95 -2.84 9.28
CA GLN A 31 3.62 -2.83 10.58
C GLN A 31 2.96 -1.82 11.55
N ASN A 32 2.73 -0.58 11.11
CA ASN A 32 2.05 0.42 11.92
C ASN A 32 0.63 -0.03 12.31
N THR A 33 -0.08 -0.70 11.38
CA THR A 33 -1.43 -1.21 11.67
C THR A 33 -1.39 -2.33 12.70
N ARG A 34 -0.39 -3.20 12.66
CA ARG A 34 -0.19 -4.25 13.67
C ARG A 34 0.01 -3.67 15.07
N GLU A 35 0.87 -2.69 15.20
CA GLU A 35 1.17 -2.03 16.48
C GLU A 35 -0.08 -1.35 17.08
N ASP A 36 -0.86 -0.64 16.25
CA ASP A 36 -2.02 0.12 16.72
C ASP A 36 -3.30 -0.70 16.90
N SER A 37 -3.35 -1.90 16.34
CA SER A 37 -4.56 -2.73 16.24
C SER A 37 -4.55 -3.98 17.10
N THR A 38 -3.53 -4.16 17.92
CA THR A 38 -3.46 -5.28 18.88
C THR A 38 -4.72 -5.32 19.75
N GLY A 39 -5.40 -6.47 19.80
CA GLY A 39 -6.62 -6.67 20.58
C GLY A 39 -7.90 -6.03 20.01
N ARG A 40 -7.85 -5.44 18.81
CA ARG A 40 -9.05 -4.89 18.13
C ARG A 40 -9.79 -5.99 17.36
N PRO A 41 -11.13 -5.89 17.21
CA PRO A 41 -11.89 -6.79 16.35
C PRO A 41 -11.46 -6.70 14.88
N LEU A 42 -11.51 -7.82 14.15
CA LEU A 42 -11.12 -7.93 12.75
C LEU A 42 -11.70 -6.81 11.85
N PHE A 43 -13.00 -6.54 11.94
CA PHE A 43 -13.65 -5.51 11.11
C PHE A 43 -13.09 -4.09 11.38
N THR A 44 -12.62 -3.83 12.60
CA THR A 44 -11.98 -2.56 12.95
C THR A 44 -10.58 -2.48 12.34
N VAL A 45 -9.84 -3.59 12.38
CA VAL A 45 -8.53 -3.70 11.73
C VAL A 45 -8.66 -3.51 10.22
N GLU A 46 -9.65 -4.14 9.58
CA GLU A 46 -9.95 -3.96 8.15
C GLU A 46 -10.21 -2.49 7.78
N ALA A 47 -11.03 -1.78 8.57
CA ALA A 47 -11.35 -0.38 8.33
C ALA A 47 -10.12 0.54 8.48
N VAL A 48 -9.32 0.33 9.53
CA VAL A 48 -8.08 1.08 9.77
C VAL A 48 -7.07 0.81 8.66
N LEU A 49 -6.86 -0.45 8.31
CA LEU A 49 -5.93 -0.86 7.26
C LEU A 49 -6.33 -0.26 5.91
N THR A 50 -7.61 -0.31 5.55
CA THR A 50 -8.14 0.28 4.31
C THR A 50 -7.87 1.79 4.26
N GLY A 51 -8.11 2.50 5.37
CA GLY A 51 -7.85 3.94 5.45
C GLY A 51 -6.37 4.29 5.26
N ARG A 52 -5.48 3.53 5.91
CA ARG A 52 -4.02 3.74 5.83
C ARG A 52 -3.47 3.42 4.44
N LEU A 53 -3.89 2.31 3.83
CA LEU A 53 -3.48 1.95 2.47
C LEU A 53 -3.89 3.03 1.46
N ARG A 54 -5.12 3.56 1.57
CA ARG A 54 -5.58 4.63 0.67
C ARG A 54 -4.78 5.93 0.82
N ALA A 55 -4.33 6.24 2.03
CA ALA A 55 -3.54 7.44 2.30
C ALA A 55 -2.09 7.29 1.84
N ALA A 56 -1.46 6.14 2.10
CA ALA A 56 -0.05 5.91 1.80
C ALA A 56 0.20 5.54 0.32
N LEU A 57 -0.74 4.85 -0.32
CA LEU A 57 -0.60 4.31 -1.67
C LEU A 57 -1.73 4.81 -2.58
N PRO A 58 -1.79 6.12 -2.88
CA PRO A 58 -2.82 6.68 -3.73
C PRO A 58 -2.72 6.09 -5.15
N GLY A 59 -3.83 5.53 -5.64
CA GLY A 59 -3.90 4.92 -6.97
C GLY A 59 -3.66 3.41 -7.01
N VAL A 60 -3.20 2.81 -5.90
CA VAL A 60 -3.13 1.35 -5.78
C VAL A 60 -4.49 0.80 -5.35
N ARG A 61 -4.96 -0.24 -6.05
CA ARG A 61 -6.19 -0.95 -5.70
C ARG A 61 -5.83 -2.27 -5.07
N PHE A 62 -6.33 -2.49 -3.86
CA PHE A 62 -6.24 -3.76 -3.15
C PHE A 62 -7.57 -4.48 -3.24
N SER A 63 -7.55 -5.80 -3.40
CA SER A 63 -8.77 -6.57 -3.34
C SER A 63 -9.28 -6.62 -1.89
N PRO A 64 -10.60 -6.79 -1.67
CA PRO A 64 -11.14 -7.02 -0.33
C PRO A 64 -10.55 -8.26 0.34
N GLU A 65 -10.16 -9.27 -0.45
CA GLU A 65 -9.56 -10.52 0.03
C GLU A 65 -8.16 -10.29 0.58
N ASP A 66 -7.33 -9.48 -0.08
CA ASP A 66 -5.99 -9.10 0.41
C ASP A 66 -6.08 -8.36 1.75
N ILE A 67 -6.96 -7.37 1.82
CA ILE A 67 -7.18 -6.56 3.03
C ILE A 67 -7.63 -7.45 4.18
N ARG A 68 -8.57 -8.36 3.94
CA ARG A 68 -9.04 -9.32 4.95
C ARG A 68 -7.94 -10.27 5.37
N GLY A 69 -7.15 -10.78 4.43
CA GLY A 69 -6.01 -11.67 4.70
C GLY A 69 -4.96 -11.02 5.59
N TRP A 70 -4.62 -9.76 5.35
CA TRP A 70 -3.71 -8.99 6.21
C TRP A 70 -4.34 -8.64 7.56
N ALA A 71 -5.60 -8.19 7.58
CA ALA A 71 -6.29 -7.85 8.82
C ALA A 71 -6.42 -9.07 9.75
N ALA A 72 -6.67 -10.27 9.20
CA ALA A 72 -6.72 -11.51 9.97
C ALA A 72 -5.36 -11.87 10.58
N GLN A 73 -4.27 -11.68 9.83
CA GLN A 73 -2.90 -11.88 10.35
C GLN A 73 -2.48 -10.84 11.40
N ILE A 74 -3.08 -9.66 11.39
CA ILE A 74 -2.84 -8.59 12.37
C ILE A 74 -3.67 -8.78 13.64
N SER A 75 -4.91 -9.25 13.49
CA SER A 75 -5.86 -9.44 14.59
C SER A 75 -5.64 -10.75 15.36
N SER A 76 -4.87 -11.69 14.80
CA SER A 76 -4.52 -12.97 15.43
C SER A 76 -3.36 -12.84 16.41
#